data_AF-A0A952C658-F1
#
_entry.id   AF-A0A952C658-F1
#
_cell.length_a   1.000
_cell.length_b   1.000
_cell.length_c   1.000
_cell.angle_alpha   90.00
_cell.angle_beta   90.00
_cell.angle_gamma   90.00
#
_symmetry.space_group_name_H-M   'P 1'
#
loop_
_entity.id
_entity.type
_entity.pdbx_description
1 polymer ?
#
loop_
_entity_poly.entity_id
_entity_poly.type
_entity_poly.pdbx_seq_one_letter_code
_entity_poly.pdbx_strand_id
1 'polypeptide(L)'
;NGKPKVPPVLKQEARDNPGLKHMENFIDCIRNRKDPVCNVEEGSLVAQYTHMGNISLRAGGALLRWDTRTGRFLNNPEANALIKPNYQNPWKFPVV
;
A
#
# COMPACT_ATOMS: atom_id res chain seq x y z
N ASN A 1 -16.84 -15.53 18.04
CA ASN A 1 -18.30 -15.70 17.86
C ASN A 1 -18.75 -16.08 16.45
N GLY A 2 -17.87 -16.26 15.45
CA GLY A 2 -18.27 -16.76 14.11
C GLY A 2 -19.19 -15.84 13.29
N LYS A 3 -19.63 -14.71 13.86
CA LYS A 3 -20.48 -13.72 13.20
C LYS A 3 -19.64 -12.85 12.26
N PRO A 4 -20.11 -12.60 11.02
CA PRO A 4 -19.46 -11.66 10.11
C PRO A 4 -19.30 -10.29 10.78
N LYS A 5 -18.14 -9.67 10.65
CA LYS A 5 -17.88 -8.32 11.18
C LYS A 5 -18.47 -7.22 10.31
N VAL A 6 -18.82 -7.54 9.06
CA VAL A 6 -19.39 -6.63 8.07
C VAL A 6 -20.49 -7.36 7.28
N PRO A 7 -21.49 -6.64 6.75
CA PRO A 7 -22.47 -7.22 5.84
C PRO A 7 -21.79 -7.87 4.62
N PRO A 8 -22.34 -8.98 4.09
CA PRO A 8 -21.82 -9.59 2.88
C PRO A 8 -21.96 -8.62 1.70
N VAL A 9 -20.86 -8.36 1.00
CA VAL A 9 -20.86 -7.62 -0.26
C VAL A 9 -21.22 -8.60 -1.37
N LEU A 10 -22.26 -8.30 -2.14
CA LEU A 10 -22.64 -9.11 -3.29
C LEU A 10 -21.51 -9.13 -4.31
N LYS A 11 -21.25 -10.31 -4.91
CA LYS A 11 -20.31 -10.43 -6.02
C LYS A 11 -20.78 -9.49 -7.14
N GLN A 12 -19.93 -8.55 -7.53
CA GLN A 12 -20.13 -7.77 -8.73
C GLN A 12 -19.51 -8.51 -9.92
N GLU A 13 -20.25 -8.56 -11.02
CA GLU A 13 -19.70 -9.04 -12.29
C GLU A 13 -18.71 -8.01 -12.84
N ALA A 14 -17.62 -8.51 -13.43
CA ALA A 14 -16.60 -7.66 -14.01
C ALA A 14 -17.18 -6.89 -15.19
N ARG A 15 -17.08 -5.55 -15.17
CA ARG A 15 -17.50 -4.71 -16.30
C ARG A 15 -16.52 -4.71 -17.46
N ASP A 16 -15.26 -5.01 -17.16
CA ASP A 16 -14.10 -4.96 -18.05
C ASP A 16 -13.05 -5.98 -17.57
N ASN A 17 -12.00 -6.21 -18.38
CA ASN A 17 -10.81 -6.96 -17.95
C ASN A 17 -9.61 -6.00 -17.71
N PRO A 18 -9.56 -5.32 -16.54
CA PRO A 18 -8.48 -4.39 -16.23
C PRO A 18 -7.11 -5.09 -16.14
N GLY A 19 -7.07 -6.38 -15.77
CA GLY A 19 -5.83 -7.15 -15.73
C GLY A 19 -5.17 -7.30 -17.09
N LEU A 20 -5.97 -7.64 -18.12
CA LEU A 20 -5.52 -7.67 -19.51
C LEU A 20 -5.07 -6.27 -19.97
N LYS A 21 -5.88 -5.25 -19.63
CA LYS A 21 -5.60 -3.80 -19.65
C LYS A 21 -4.12 -3.48 -19.34
N HIS A 22 -3.74 -3.82 -18.13
CA HIS A 22 -2.42 -3.56 -17.55
C HIS A 22 -1.31 -4.36 -18.22
N MET A 23 -1.57 -5.63 -18.56
CA MET A 23 -0.58 -6.50 -19.18
C MET A 23 -0.23 -6.04 -20.61
N GLU A 24 -1.23 -5.65 -21.39
CA GLU A 24 -1.03 -5.07 -22.74
C GLU A 24 -0.15 -3.81 -22.65
N ASN A 25 -0.50 -2.89 -21.76
CA ASN A 25 0.30 -1.67 -21.54
C ASN A 25 1.75 -2.00 -21.17
N PHE A 26 1.97 -2.93 -20.24
CA PHE A 26 3.32 -3.30 -19.81
C PHE A 26 4.18 -3.86 -20.96
N ILE A 27 3.62 -4.78 -21.76
CA ILE A 27 4.32 -5.37 -22.90
C ILE A 27 4.65 -4.31 -23.96
N ASP A 28 3.72 -3.42 -24.25
CA ASP A 28 3.93 -2.35 -25.23
C ASP A 28 4.99 -1.35 -24.76
N CYS A 29 5.02 -1.02 -23.47
CA CYS A 29 6.05 -0.18 -22.87
C CYS A 29 7.45 -0.80 -22.97
N ILE A 30 7.58 -2.12 -22.74
CA ILE A 30 8.85 -2.84 -22.96
C ILE A 30 9.31 -2.72 -24.41
N ARG A 31 8.41 -2.99 -25.37
CA ARG A 31 8.71 -2.96 -26.81
C ARG A 31 9.17 -1.58 -27.27
N ASN A 32 8.55 -0.54 -26.75
CA ASN A 32 8.76 0.83 -27.20
C ASN A 32 9.69 1.65 -26.29
N ARG A 33 10.26 1.03 -25.24
CA ARG A 33 11.12 1.70 -24.24
C ARG A 33 10.45 2.93 -23.62
N LYS A 34 9.20 2.77 -23.18
CA LYS A 34 8.41 3.80 -22.49
C LYS A 34 8.09 3.34 -21.07
N ASP A 35 7.72 4.28 -20.21
CA ASP A 35 7.18 3.96 -18.90
C ASP A 35 5.74 3.43 -19.01
N PRO A 36 5.34 2.46 -18.17
CA PRO A 36 3.95 2.02 -18.04
C PRO A 36 3.07 3.15 -17.47
N VAL A 37 1.76 2.99 -17.60
CA VAL A 37 0.78 3.95 -17.05
C VAL A 37 0.96 4.13 -15.54
N CYS A 38 1.38 3.08 -14.83
CA CYS A 38 1.77 3.13 -13.42
C CYS A 38 3.26 2.78 -13.34
N ASN A 39 4.11 3.80 -13.27
CA ASN A 39 5.55 3.63 -13.16
C ASN A 39 5.98 3.24 -11.72
N VAL A 40 7.28 3.06 -11.51
CA VAL A 40 7.81 2.57 -10.23
C VAL A 40 7.62 3.58 -9.10
N GLU A 41 7.71 4.88 -9.40
CA GLU A 41 7.49 5.96 -8.44
C GLU A 41 6.04 5.99 -7.98
N GLU A 42 5.08 5.92 -8.91
CA GLU A 42 3.67 5.84 -8.60
C GLU A 42 3.33 4.59 -7.79
N GLY A 43 3.86 3.42 -8.18
CA GLY A 43 3.69 2.18 -7.44
C GLY A 43 4.23 2.28 -6.00
N SER A 44 5.39 2.90 -5.82
CA SER A 44 5.98 3.16 -4.51
C SER A 44 5.10 4.07 -3.64
N LEU A 45 4.56 5.16 -4.22
CA LEU A 45 3.68 6.08 -3.50
C LEU A 45 2.37 5.42 -3.10
N VAL A 46 1.74 4.65 -3.99
CA VAL A 46 0.50 3.91 -3.70
C VAL A 46 0.72 2.93 -2.55
N ALA A 47 1.82 2.18 -2.55
CA ALA A 47 2.17 1.28 -1.46
C ALA A 47 2.32 2.05 -0.13
N GLN A 48 3.07 3.15 -0.14
CA GLN A 48 3.26 4.00 1.04
C GLN A 48 1.92 4.51 1.60
N TYR A 49 1.06 5.08 0.77
CA TYR A 49 -0.25 5.60 1.21
C TYR A 49 -1.18 4.51 1.74
N THR A 50 -1.18 3.34 1.11
CA THR A 50 -1.95 2.18 1.59
C THR A 50 -1.48 1.75 2.98
N HIS A 51 -0.16 1.74 3.21
CA HIS A 51 0.39 1.46 4.53
C HIS A 51 0.04 2.55 5.56
N MET A 52 0.07 3.83 5.19
CA MET A 52 -0.31 4.92 6.11
C MET A 52 -1.77 4.79 6.57
N GLY A 53 -2.69 4.43 5.68
CA GLY A 53 -4.09 4.17 6.04
C GLY A 53 -4.23 3.01 7.04
N ASN A 54 -3.51 1.91 6.79
CA ASN A 54 -3.46 0.78 7.71
C ASN A 54 -2.85 1.14 9.07
N ILE A 55 -1.80 1.97 9.08
CA ILE A 55 -1.17 2.45 10.31
C ILE A 55 -2.13 3.36 11.09
N SER A 56 -2.83 4.28 10.41
CA SER A 56 -3.87 5.12 11.02
C SER A 56 -4.93 4.28 11.72
N LEU A 57 -5.47 3.26 11.04
CA LEU A 57 -6.45 2.35 11.63
C LEU A 57 -5.91 1.62 12.87
N ARG A 58 -4.66 1.14 12.82
CA ARG A 58 -4.01 0.46 13.95
C ARG A 58 -3.70 1.41 15.11
N ALA A 59 -3.47 2.69 14.83
CA ALA A 59 -3.28 3.77 15.81
C ALA A 59 -4.62 4.40 16.24
N GLY A 60 -5.70 3.60 16.30
CA GLY A 60 -7.01 4.04 16.78
C GLY A 60 -7.82 4.91 15.80
N GLY A 61 -7.46 4.91 14.51
CA GLY A 61 -8.12 5.75 13.50
C GLY A 61 -7.68 7.22 13.53
N ALA A 62 -6.51 7.50 14.11
CA ALA A 62 -6.00 8.86 14.23
C ALA A 62 -5.69 9.50 12.86
N LEU A 63 -5.94 10.81 12.74
CA LEU A 63 -5.42 11.61 11.64
C LEU A 63 -3.90 11.70 11.74
N LEU A 64 -3.18 11.22 10.73
CA LEU A 64 -1.71 11.21 10.70
C LEU A 64 -1.18 12.26 9.73
N ARG A 65 -0.19 13.06 10.16
CA ARG A 65 0.49 14.08 9.35
C ARG A 65 1.84 13.56 8.92
N TRP A 66 1.99 13.21 7.65
CA TRP A 66 3.23 12.68 7.09
C TRP A 66 4.22 13.79 6.70
N ASP A 67 5.49 13.62 7.06
CA ASP A 67 6.60 14.42 6.55
C ASP A 67 7.42 13.59 5.56
N THR A 68 7.34 13.96 4.28
CA THR A 68 8.04 13.27 3.18
C THR A 68 9.55 13.37 3.28
N ARG A 69 10.08 14.40 3.97
CA ARG A 69 11.53 14.60 4.12
C ARG A 69 12.13 13.64 5.14
N THR A 70 11.43 13.39 6.24
CA THR A 70 11.93 12.51 7.32
C THR A 70 11.38 11.09 7.23
N GLY A 71 10.32 10.87 6.44
CA GLY A 71 9.66 9.58 6.35
C GLY A 71 8.95 9.19 7.64
N ARG A 72 8.35 10.17 8.34
CA ARG A 72 7.73 9.99 9.66
C ARG A 72 6.42 10.75 9.80
N PHE A 73 5.57 10.29 10.71
CA PHE A 73 4.40 11.04 11.16
C PHE A 73 4.82 12.09 12.21
N LEU A 74 4.47 13.36 11.96
CA LEU A 74 4.82 14.49 12.81
C LEU A 74 4.07 14.51 14.14
N ASN A 75 2.93 13.82 14.22
CA ASN A 75 1.96 13.98 15.30
C ASN A 75 1.62 12.68 16.05
N ASN A 76 2.27 11.56 15.74
CA ASN A 76 1.95 10.28 16.38
C ASN A 76 3.19 9.34 16.48
N PRO A 77 3.84 9.29 17.65
CA PRO A 77 4.98 8.39 17.90
C PRO A 77 4.63 6.90 17.82
N GLU A 78 3.43 6.51 18.26
CA GLU A 78 2.97 5.12 18.21
C GLU A 78 2.79 4.65 16.77
N ALA A 79 2.24 5.49 15.90
CA ALA A 79 2.15 5.24 14.47
C ALA A 79 3.53 5.07 13.82
N ASN A 80 4.53 5.86 14.26
CA ASN A 80 5.90 5.71 13.77
C ASN A 80 6.52 4.34 14.15
N ALA A 81 6.12 3.74 15.27
CA ALA A 81 6.59 2.40 15.66
C ALA A 81 6.06 1.30 14.72
N LEU A 82 5.02 1.58 13.94
CA LEU A 82 4.42 0.64 12.99
C LEU A 82 4.99 0.74 11.56
N ILE A 83 5.85 1.73 11.28
CA ILE A 83 6.46 1.92 9.95
C ILE A 83 7.41 0.76 9.62
N LYS A 84 8.19 0.30 10.61
CA LYS A 84 9.11 -0.82 10.46
C LYS A 84 8.50 -2.07 11.10
N PRO A 85 8.50 -3.22 10.41
CA PRO A 85 8.01 -4.46 10.99
C PRO A 85 8.94 -4.94 12.11
N ASN A 86 8.35 -5.46 13.19
CA ASN A 86 9.07 -6.22 14.19
C ASN A 86 8.97 -7.72 13.86
N TYR A 87 10.07 -8.33 13.43
CA TYR A 87 10.10 -9.75 13.11
C TYR A 87 10.19 -10.59 14.41
N GLN A 88 9.29 -11.56 14.57
CA GLN A 88 9.22 -12.45 15.74
C GLN A 88 10.04 -13.74 15.56
N ASN A 89 11.06 -13.70 14.70
CA ASN A 89 11.83 -14.84 14.24
C ASN A 89 13.30 -14.39 14.01
N PRO A 90 14.24 -15.23 13.54
CA PRO A 90 15.65 -14.84 13.50
C PRO A 90 15.97 -13.84 12.37
N TRP A 91 14.99 -13.40 11.57
CA TRP A 91 15.20 -12.44 10.50
C TRP A 91 15.47 -11.05 11.07
N LYS A 92 16.46 -10.37 10.49
CA LYS A 92 16.79 -8.98 10.81
C LYS A 92 16.33 -8.09 9.67
N PHE A 93 15.84 -6.90 10.00
CA PHE A 93 15.51 -5.90 8.99
C PHE A 93 16.78 -5.51 8.21
N PRO A 94 16.74 -5.47 6.87
CA PRO A 94 17.91 -5.12 6.06
C PRO A 94 18.46 -3.74 6.44
N VAL A 95 19.79 -3.64 6.52
CA VAL A 95 20.50 -2.37 6.64
C VAL A 95 20.95 -1.99 5.23
N VAL A 96 20.56 -0.81 4.77
CA VAL A 96 20.93 -0.23 3.47
C VAL A 96 21.90 0.91 3.70
#